data_AF-A0A954VFH7-F1
#
_entry.id   AF-A0A954VFH7-F1
#
_cell.length_a   1.000
_cell.length_b   1.000
_cell.length_c   1.000
_cell.angle_alpha   90.00
_cell.angle_beta   90.00
_cell.angle_gamma   90.00
#
_symmetry.space_group_name_H-M   'P 1'
#
loop_
_entity.id
_entity.type
_entity.pdbx_description
1 polymer ?
#
loop_
_entity_poly.entity_id
_entity_poly.type
_entity_poly.pdbx_seq_one_letter_code
_entity_poly.pdbx_strand_id
1 'polypeptide(L)'
;MSSGQALLGLRGSRPRYSRFVIATVVACVVWGVDMVGGLSTIEQRAYDEALHYSVRFRPEPAQVVLVYCDEDLEQYRRDEWASIFRQAQRGGVAHVVLAIPPQPQLEDIIAVVRESGLDITEAPPQVHDVLRLPPAVEATIGENDAGLLPSTVVLAPPVTSVPLTTDGVHRLQAYSAICDGQTVRTMEYAVASDVLGSNDGGLGAQFGIRYRGGAGSLPFLGFQTAAAGSLIPELVGGKVLLIGRYVPGELPGLHTPTTRNGELMTALEYHGNALNTLLNRHAIRWSP
;
A
#
# COMPACT_ATOMS: atom_id res chain seq x y z
N MET A 1 -35.80 -53.87 -67.20
CA MET A 1 -36.25 -52.50 -67.51
C MET A 1 -36.65 -51.81 -66.21
N SER A 2 -36.09 -50.62 -65.99
CA SER A 2 -36.30 -49.64 -64.91
C SER A 2 -35.92 -50.10 -63.50
N SER A 3 -34.80 -49.70 -62.90
CA SER A 3 -34.25 -48.34 -62.67
C SER A 3 -35.16 -47.46 -61.82
N GLY A 4 -34.66 -47.04 -60.65
CA GLY A 4 -35.31 -46.00 -59.84
C GLY A 4 -34.82 -45.97 -58.39
N GLN A 5 -33.69 -45.30 -58.17
CA GLN A 5 -33.12 -44.98 -56.87
C GLN A 5 -34.10 -44.21 -55.96
N ALA A 6 -34.10 -44.50 -54.65
CA ALA A 6 -34.58 -43.59 -53.61
C ALA A 6 -33.60 -43.59 -52.42
N LEU A 7 -32.43 -42.99 -52.67
CA LEU A 7 -31.45 -42.60 -51.65
C LEU A 7 -31.42 -41.06 -51.63
N LEU A 8 -32.32 -40.44 -50.86
CA LEU A 8 -32.43 -38.99 -50.63
C LEU A 8 -33.37 -38.79 -49.44
N GLY A 9 -33.01 -38.18 -48.32
CA GLY A 9 -31.73 -37.65 -47.90
C GLY A 9 -31.76 -37.37 -46.40
N LEU A 10 -30.76 -37.89 -45.69
CA LEU A 10 -30.42 -37.40 -44.35
C LEU A 10 -29.47 -36.21 -44.54
N ARG A 11 -29.99 -35.10 -45.07
CA ARG A 11 -29.25 -33.84 -45.13
C ARG A 11 -29.37 -33.20 -43.76
N GLY A 12 -28.33 -33.40 -42.95
CA GLY A 12 -28.28 -32.99 -41.56
C GLY A 12 -28.64 -31.52 -41.36
N SER A 13 -29.72 -31.29 -40.62
CA SER A 13 -29.90 -30.05 -39.87
C SER A 13 -29.12 -30.18 -38.57
N ARG A 14 -27.80 -29.91 -38.61
CA ARG A 14 -27.09 -29.60 -37.35
C ARG A 14 -27.81 -28.38 -36.77
N PRO A 15 -28.46 -28.46 -35.61
CA PRO A 15 -29.28 -27.37 -35.14
C PRO A 15 -28.34 -26.20 -34.82
N ARG A 16 -28.44 -25.12 -35.60
CA ARG A 16 -27.77 -23.84 -35.31
C ARG A 16 -28.10 -23.34 -33.89
N TYR A 17 -29.22 -23.80 -33.33
CA TYR A 17 -29.65 -23.60 -31.95
C TYR A 17 -28.76 -24.26 -30.88
N SER A 18 -28.05 -25.34 -31.19
CA SER A 18 -27.18 -26.02 -30.20
C SER A 18 -26.04 -25.11 -29.73
N ARG A 19 -25.49 -24.27 -30.61
CA ARG A 19 -24.40 -23.36 -30.25
C ARG A 19 -24.85 -22.23 -29.34
N PHE A 20 -26.05 -21.69 -29.58
CA PHE A 20 -26.64 -20.67 -28.72
C PHE A 20 -26.98 -21.23 -27.34
N VAL A 21 -27.60 -22.41 -27.28
CA VAL A 21 -27.93 -23.05 -25.99
C VAL A 21 -26.67 -23.37 -25.20
N ILE A 22 -25.63 -23.92 -25.83
CA ILE A 22 -24.34 -24.18 -25.17
C ILE A 22 -23.71 -22.87 -24.68
N ALA A 23 -23.70 -21.81 -25.49
CA ALA A 23 -23.15 -20.51 -25.09
C ALA A 23 -23.91 -19.91 -23.89
N THR A 24 -25.25 -19.97 -23.89
CA THR A 24 -26.07 -19.50 -22.75
C THR A 24 -25.81 -20.32 -21.50
N VAL A 25 -25.75 -21.65 -21.60
CA VAL A 25 -25.46 -22.52 -20.45
C VAL A 25 -24.07 -22.23 -19.89
N VAL A 26 -23.06 -22.11 -20.74
CA VAL A 26 -21.70 -21.76 -20.31
C VAL A 26 -21.68 -20.38 -19.64
N ALA A 27 -22.35 -19.39 -20.21
CA ALA A 27 -22.45 -18.05 -19.62
C ALA A 27 -23.14 -18.08 -18.25
N CYS A 28 -24.27 -18.80 -18.11
CA CYS A 28 -24.96 -18.95 -16.82
C CYS A 28 -24.11 -19.70 -15.78
N VAL A 29 -23.33 -20.70 -16.18
CA VAL A 29 -22.42 -21.42 -15.28
C VAL A 29 -21.28 -20.52 -14.84
N VAL A 30 -20.63 -19.80 -15.76
CA VAL A 30 -19.57 -18.84 -15.42
C VAL A 30 -20.11 -17.77 -14.47
N TRP A 31 -21.29 -17.22 -14.78
CA TRP A 31 -21.93 -16.22 -13.94
C TRP A 31 -22.34 -16.77 -12.57
N GLY A 32 -22.81 -18.02 -12.51
CA GLY A 32 -23.12 -18.69 -11.24
C GLY A 32 -21.89 -18.97 -10.39
N VAL A 33 -20.75 -19.33 -11.00
CA VAL A 33 -19.47 -19.52 -10.32
C VAL A 33 -18.92 -18.19 -9.81
N ASP A 34 -19.04 -17.13 -10.61
CA ASP A 34 -18.65 -15.77 -10.25
C ASP A 34 -19.47 -15.22 -9.07
N MET A 35 -20.80 -15.42 -9.08
CA MET A 35 -21.70 -14.98 -8.00
C MET A 35 -21.34 -15.57 -6.62
N VAL A 36 -20.71 -16.75 -6.58
CA VAL A 36 -20.30 -17.41 -5.33
C VAL A 36 -18.82 -17.12 -5.01
N GLY A 37 -18.14 -16.26 -5.78
CA GLY A 37 -16.72 -15.91 -5.56
C GLY A 37 -15.73 -16.98 -6.01
N GLY A 38 -16.14 -17.90 -6.89
CA GLY A 38 -15.27 -18.97 -7.37
C GLY A 38 -14.10 -18.45 -8.21
N LEU A 39 -14.33 -17.42 -9.03
CA LEU A 39 -13.29 -16.79 -9.86
C LEU A 39 -12.29 -16.00 -9.01
N SER A 40 -12.77 -15.20 -8.05
CA SER A 40 -11.89 -14.42 -7.16
C SER A 40 -10.99 -15.30 -6.29
N THR A 41 -11.47 -16.48 -5.87
CA THR A 41 -10.66 -17.46 -5.14
C THR A 41 -9.49 -17.97 -5.99
N ILE A 42 -9.73 -18.23 -7.28
CA ILE A 42 -8.68 -18.68 -8.21
C ILE A 42 -7.67 -17.56 -8.45
N GLU A 43 -8.13 -16.32 -8.64
CA GLU A 43 -7.27 -15.15 -8.82
C GLU A 43 -6.37 -14.90 -7.61
N GLN A 44 -6.93 -14.96 -6.40
CA GLN A 44 -6.18 -14.80 -5.15
C GLN A 44 -5.11 -15.88 -4.99
N ARG A 45 -5.44 -17.14 -5.31
CA ARG A 45 -4.46 -18.23 -5.27
C ARG A 45 -3.37 -18.08 -6.32
N ALA A 46 -3.73 -17.70 -7.54
CA ALA A 46 -2.77 -17.43 -8.60
C ALA A 46 -1.81 -16.27 -8.21
N TYR A 47 -2.36 -15.23 -7.58
CA TYR A 47 -1.59 -14.12 -7.03
C TYR A 47 -0.65 -14.57 -5.90
N ASP A 48 -1.13 -15.39 -4.96
CA ASP A 48 -0.31 -15.91 -3.86
C ASP A 48 0.84 -16.78 -4.38
N GLU A 49 0.57 -17.68 -5.32
CA GLU A 49 1.59 -18.52 -5.95
C GLU A 49 2.60 -17.66 -6.73
N ALA A 50 2.13 -16.69 -7.52
CA ALA A 50 3.01 -15.77 -8.26
C ALA A 50 3.90 -14.95 -7.31
N LEU A 51 3.37 -14.47 -6.18
CA LEU A 51 4.16 -13.82 -5.15
C LEU A 51 5.19 -14.77 -4.55
N HIS A 52 4.77 -15.98 -4.18
CA HIS A 52 5.64 -16.96 -3.54
C HIS A 52 6.85 -17.33 -4.41
N TYR A 53 6.63 -17.50 -5.72
CA TYR A 53 7.71 -17.74 -6.67
C TYR A 53 8.55 -16.48 -6.91
N SER A 54 7.91 -15.32 -7.11
CA SER A 54 8.63 -14.09 -7.44
C SER A 54 9.53 -13.60 -6.30
N VAL A 55 9.19 -13.82 -5.03
CA VAL A 55 10.03 -13.41 -3.87
C VAL A 55 11.43 -14.01 -3.95
N ARG A 56 11.60 -15.22 -4.51
CA ARG A 56 12.92 -15.87 -4.63
C ARG A 56 13.83 -15.23 -5.69
N PHE A 57 13.28 -14.44 -6.59
CA PHE A 57 13.98 -13.94 -7.78
C PHE A 57 14.10 -12.40 -7.82
N ARG A 58 13.94 -11.69 -6.71
CA ARG A 58 13.91 -10.20 -6.73
C ARG A 58 15.24 -9.54 -6.36
N PRO A 59 15.90 -8.85 -7.32
CA PRO A 59 17.03 -7.96 -7.07
C PRO A 59 16.63 -6.48 -6.88
N GLU A 60 15.35 -6.12 -7.03
CA GLU A 60 14.92 -4.71 -6.96
C GLU A 60 15.34 -4.07 -5.62
N PRO A 61 15.88 -2.84 -5.60
CA PRO A 61 16.24 -2.17 -4.36
C PRO A 61 14.98 -1.73 -3.60
N ALA A 62 15.01 -1.85 -2.27
CA ALA A 62 13.95 -1.30 -1.44
C ALA A 62 13.97 0.23 -1.55
N GLN A 63 12.82 0.83 -1.87
CA GLN A 63 12.63 2.29 -1.95
C GLN A 63 12.17 2.88 -0.61
N VAL A 64 11.82 2.02 0.35
CA VAL A 64 11.33 2.41 1.67
C VAL A 64 12.25 1.82 2.74
N VAL A 65 12.62 2.63 3.72
CA VAL A 65 13.33 2.23 4.94
C VAL A 65 12.44 2.53 6.13
N LEU A 66 12.23 1.55 7.01
CA LEU A 66 11.36 1.68 8.17
C LEU A 66 12.15 2.16 9.39
N VAL A 67 11.58 3.08 10.17
CA VAL A 67 12.06 3.42 11.50
C VAL A 67 10.95 3.13 12.49
N TYR A 68 11.22 2.20 13.39
CA TYR A 68 10.27 1.82 14.43
C TYR A 68 10.40 2.73 15.64
N CYS A 69 9.29 3.39 15.98
CA CYS A 69 9.08 4.03 17.26
C CYS A 69 8.36 3.06 18.20
N ASP A 70 8.69 3.09 19.48
CA ASP A 70 7.93 2.41 20.52
C ASP A 70 6.59 3.12 20.74
N GLU A 71 5.74 2.52 21.57
CA GLU A 71 4.38 2.99 21.80
C GLU A 71 4.30 4.37 22.47
N ASP A 72 5.26 4.65 23.35
CA ASP A 72 5.33 5.89 24.10
C ASP A 72 6.31 6.85 23.42
N LEU A 73 5.78 7.79 22.65
CA LEU A 73 6.61 8.80 22.00
C LEU A 73 7.21 9.79 22.99
N GLU A 74 6.66 9.89 24.21
CA GLU A 74 7.16 10.81 25.26
C GLU A 74 8.56 10.44 25.74
N GLN A 75 8.95 9.19 25.58
CA GLN A 75 10.28 8.73 25.95
C GLN A 75 11.38 9.33 25.05
N TYR A 76 11.01 9.78 23.83
CA TYR A 76 11.97 10.27 22.86
C TYR A 76 12.25 11.75 23.06
N ARG A 77 13.54 12.07 23.18
CA ARG A 77 13.97 13.44 23.43
C ARG A 77 13.98 14.24 22.12
N ARG A 78 13.77 15.54 22.26
CA ARG A 78 13.80 16.51 21.15
C ARG A 78 15.10 16.42 20.32
N ASP A 79 16.23 16.22 20.97
CA ASP A 79 17.54 16.09 20.32
C ASP A 79 17.70 14.80 19.52
N GLU A 80 17.00 13.73 19.90
CA GLU A 80 16.98 12.46 19.17
C GLU A 80 16.22 12.60 17.84
N TRP A 81 15.03 13.21 17.88
CA TRP A 81 14.28 13.58 16.68
C TRP A 81 15.10 14.47 15.75
N ALA A 82 15.73 15.53 16.29
CA ALA A 82 16.57 16.43 15.52
C ALA A 82 17.78 15.69 14.90
N SER A 83 18.33 14.69 15.60
CA SER A 83 19.41 13.85 15.10
C SER A 83 18.97 13.04 13.88
N ILE A 84 17.80 12.40 13.94
CA ILE A 84 17.25 11.61 12.83
C ILE A 84 17.03 12.48 11.61
N PHE A 85 16.38 13.64 11.75
CA PHE A 85 16.10 14.52 10.62
C PHE A 85 17.38 15.09 9.97
N ARG A 86 18.35 15.51 10.78
CA ARG A 86 19.66 15.94 10.25
C ARG A 86 20.40 14.82 9.54
N GLN A 87 20.33 13.60 10.06
CA GLN A 87 20.94 12.44 9.42
C GLN A 87 20.22 12.06 8.13
N ALA A 88 18.89 12.09 8.11
CA ALA A 88 18.10 11.85 6.90
C ALA A 88 18.47 12.85 5.79
N GLN A 89 18.56 14.14 6.15
CA GLN A 89 19.00 15.20 5.22
C GLN A 89 20.43 14.97 4.71
N ARG A 90 21.39 14.71 5.60
CA ARG A 90 22.80 14.44 5.24
C ARG A 90 22.96 13.16 4.43
N GLY A 91 22.14 12.15 4.73
CA GLY A 91 22.11 10.86 4.05
C GLY A 91 21.44 10.91 2.68
N GLY A 92 20.86 12.06 2.29
CA GLY A 92 20.17 12.23 1.01
C GLY A 92 18.85 11.47 0.92
N VAL A 93 18.15 11.27 2.04
CA VAL A 93 16.78 10.72 2.05
C VAL A 93 15.89 11.61 1.19
N ALA A 94 15.11 11.01 0.30
CA ALA A 94 14.23 11.75 -0.61
C ALA A 94 13.06 12.37 0.17
N HIS A 95 12.40 11.57 1.01
CA HIS A 95 11.26 12.01 1.83
C HIS A 95 11.26 11.29 3.17
N VAL A 96 10.84 11.99 4.23
CA VAL A 96 10.57 11.38 5.53
C VAL A 96 9.06 11.36 5.72
N VAL A 97 8.50 10.22 6.10
CA VAL A 97 7.05 10.07 6.31
C VAL A 97 6.84 9.72 7.78
N LEU A 98 6.08 10.54 8.49
CA LEU A 98 5.69 10.29 9.88
C LEU A 98 4.30 9.66 9.89
N ALA A 99 4.26 8.34 10.07
CA ALA A 99 3.06 7.52 10.16
C ALA A 99 2.70 7.24 11.62
N ILE A 100 2.48 8.31 12.38
CA ILE A 100 2.34 8.32 13.84
C ILE A 100 0.98 8.93 14.19
N PRO A 101 0.23 8.39 15.16
CA PRO A 101 -1.05 8.95 15.54
C PRO A 101 -0.87 10.35 16.11
N PRO A 102 -1.85 11.24 15.91
CA PRO A 102 -1.73 12.59 16.40
C PRO A 102 -1.82 12.57 17.93
N GLN A 103 -0.75 13.05 18.55
CA GLN A 103 -0.57 13.15 20.00
C GLN A 103 -0.01 14.55 20.30
N PRO A 104 -0.10 15.06 21.54
CA PRO A 104 0.41 16.39 21.90
C PRO A 104 1.86 16.63 21.49
N GLN A 105 2.69 15.58 21.48
CA GLN A 105 4.10 15.61 21.11
C GLN A 105 4.33 15.81 19.60
N LEU A 106 3.30 15.62 18.76
CA LEU A 106 3.42 15.83 17.33
C LEU A 106 3.77 17.29 17.01
N GLU A 107 3.24 18.25 17.76
CA GLU A 107 3.58 19.67 17.58
C GLU A 107 5.06 19.95 17.87
N ASP A 108 5.60 19.32 18.92
CA ASP A 108 7.02 19.41 19.24
C ASP A 108 7.88 18.76 18.15
N ILE A 109 7.46 17.62 17.61
CA ILE A 109 8.15 16.96 16.48
C ILE A 109 8.11 17.85 15.24
N ILE A 110 6.97 18.44 14.91
CA ILE A 110 6.80 19.39 13.80
C ILE A 110 7.73 20.60 13.99
N ALA A 111 7.83 21.14 15.21
CA ALA A 111 8.75 22.24 15.51
C ALA A 111 10.21 21.84 15.25
N VAL A 112 10.61 20.63 15.67
CA VAL A 112 11.97 20.09 15.42
C VAL A 112 12.25 19.89 13.93
N VAL A 113 11.26 19.45 13.16
CA VAL A 113 11.37 19.30 11.71
C VAL A 113 11.64 20.66 11.06
N ARG A 114 10.86 21.69 11.41
CA ARG A 114 11.04 23.07 10.92
C ARG A 114 12.43 23.59 11.25
N GLU A 115 12.91 23.36 12.47
CA GLU A 115 14.26 23.76 12.91
C GLU A 115 15.37 23.02 12.18
N SER A 116 15.11 21.82 11.69
CA SER A 116 16.07 21.01 10.93
C SER A 116 16.18 21.44 9.47
N GLY A 117 15.38 22.42 9.02
CA GLY A 117 15.40 22.93 7.65
C GLY A 117 14.82 21.95 6.64
N LEU A 118 13.98 21.01 7.09
CA LEU A 118 13.17 20.18 6.22
C LEU A 118 11.83 20.88 5.98
N ASP A 119 11.39 20.89 4.73
CA ASP A 119 10.05 21.37 4.42
C ASP A 119 9.01 20.40 4.95
N ILE A 120 7.91 20.93 5.48
CA ILE A 120 6.78 20.12 5.92
C ILE A 120 5.70 20.24 4.87
N THR A 121 5.30 19.11 4.33
CA THR A 121 4.07 19.03 3.55
C THR A 121 3.12 18.18 4.36
N GLU A 122 2.07 18.82 4.85
CA GLU A 122 0.96 18.09 5.45
C GLU A 122 0.34 17.24 4.34
N ALA A 123 0.10 15.95 4.60
CA ALA A 123 -0.78 15.21 3.71
C ALA A 123 -2.10 16.00 3.60
N PRO A 124 -2.78 15.96 2.43
CA PRO A 124 -3.96 16.79 2.20
C PRO A 124 -4.88 16.82 3.43
N PRO A 125 -5.45 17.98 3.85
CA PRO A 125 -6.16 18.15 5.12
C PRO A 125 -7.27 17.12 5.37
N GLN A 126 -7.79 16.56 4.29
CA GLN A 126 -8.72 15.42 4.24
C GLN A 126 -8.24 14.17 4.98
N VAL A 127 -6.93 14.04 5.20
CA VAL A 127 -6.28 12.91 5.83
C VAL A 127 -6.12 13.12 7.35
N HIS A 128 -6.20 14.37 7.82
CA HIS A 128 -6.19 14.71 9.25
C HIS A 128 -7.55 14.43 9.95
N ASP A 129 -8.66 14.45 9.21
CA ASP A 129 -10.02 14.18 9.74
C ASP A 129 -10.32 12.68 9.96
N VAL A 130 -9.46 11.78 9.50
CA VAL A 130 -9.69 10.31 9.54
C VAL A 130 -9.78 9.77 10.97
N LEU A 131 -9.25 10.48 11.97
CA LEU A 131 -9.20 10.03 13.36
C LEU A 131 -9.42 11.19 14.34
N ARG A 132 -10.66 11.67 14.41
CA ARG A 132 -11.23 12.49 15.51
C ARG A 132 -10.20 13.15 16.44
N LEU A 133 -9.57 14.22 15.96
CA LEU A 133 -9.14 15.33 16.81
C LEU A 133 -10.00 16.55 16.47
N PRO A 134 -10.38 17.35 17.49
CA PRO A 134 -11.04 18.63 17.27
C PRO A 134 -10.08 19.60 16.55
N PRO A 135 -10.61 20.56 15.78
CA PRO A 135 -9.80 21.45 14.97
C PRO A 135 -9.04 22.44 15.87
N ALA A 136 -7.71 22.44 15.80
CA ALA A 136 -6.94 23.62 16.14
C ALA A 136 -6.74 24.46 14.86
N VAL A 137 -7.81 25.16 14.50
CA VAL A 137 -7.85 26.49 13.84
C VAL A 137 -7.04 26.71 12.55
N GLU A 138 -7.84 26.95 11.49
CA GLU A 138 -7.62 27.83 10.32
C GLU A 138 -6.19 27.96 9.75
N ALA A 139 -5.87 27.08 8.80
CA ALA A 139 -4.91 27.39 7.74
C ALA A 139 -5.66 27.52 6.40
N THR A 140 -5.64 28.74 5.88
CA THR A 140 -6.21 29.12 4.58
C THR A 140 -5.43 28.46 3.42
N ILE A 141 -6.22 27.97 2.46
CA ILE A 141 -5.93 27.24 1.21
C ILE A 141 -4.62 27.61 0.48
N GLY A 142 -3.95 26.57 -0.04
CA GLY A 142 -3.17 26.64 -1.27
C GLY A 142 -3.28 25.32 -2.04
N GLU A 143 -4.12 25.31 -3.08
CA GLU A 143 -4.11 24.31 -4.14
C GLU A 143 -2.71 24.30 -4.76
N ASN A 144 -1.88 23.32 -4.40
CA ASN A 144 -0.55 23.18 -4.97
C ASN A 144 -0.41 21.79 -5.59
N ASP A 145 -0.52 21.77 -6.92
CA ASP A 145 0.11 20.83 -7.85
C ASP A 145 1.66 20.88 -7.78
N ALA A 146 2.25 21.35 -6.67
CA ALA A 146 3.68 21.37 -6.47
C ALA A 146 4.07 20.07 -5.77
N GLY A 147 4.61 19.11 -6.53
CA GLY A 147 5.15 17.87 -5.98
C GLY A 147 6.12 18.13 -4.82
N LEU A 148 6.20 17.18 -3.89
CA LEU A 148 7.07 17.26 -2.72
C LEU A 148 8.50 17.60 -3.12
N LEU A 149 9.11 18.57 -2.43
CA LEU A 149 10.52 18.87 -2.60
C LEU A 149 11.36 17.69 -2.06
N PRO A 150 12.56 17.44 -2.59
CA PRO A 150 13.49 16.50 -1.97
C PRO A 150 13.84 17.02 -0.57
N SER A 151 13.79 16.16 0.45
CA SER A 151 13.94 16.48 1.89
C SER A 151 12.67 17.05 2.54
N THR A 152 11.49 16.56 2.16
CA THR A 152 10.22 16.93 2.81
C THR A 152 9.79 15.90 3.85
N VAL A 153 9.24 16.38 4.97
CA VAL A 153 8.52 15.56 5.94
C VAL A 153 7.03 15.55 5.61
N VAL A 154 6.48 14.36 5.37
CA VAL A 154 5.05 14.13 5.17
C VAL A 154 4.43 13.67 6.48
N LEU A 155 3.50 14.45 7.00
CA LEU A 155 2.64 14.03 8.11
C LEU A 155 1.53 13.16 7.54
N ALA A 156 1.56 11.88 7.87
CA ALA A 156 0.58 10.91 7.44
C ALA A 156 -0.35 10.55 8.60
N PRO A 157 -1.61 10.19 8.32
CA PRO A 157 -2.49 9.68 9.36
C PRO A 157 -1.89 8.38 9.88
N PRO A 158 -2.14 8.01 11.14
CA PRO A 158 -1.70 6.73 11.62
C PRO A 158 -2.28 5.59 10.80
N VAL A 159 -1.49 4.53 10.80
CA VAL A 159 -1.52 3.26 10.07
C VAL A 159 -2.75 2.39 10.45
N THR A 160 -3.86 2.97 10.90
CA THR A 160 -4.95 2.22 11.55
C THR A 160 -5.97 1.62 10.59
N SER A 161 -6.01 2.02 9.32
CA SER A 161 -6.93 1.44 8.33
C SER A 161 -6.24 0.39 7.47
N VAL A 162 -6.00 -0.78 8.04
CA VAL A 162 -5.71 -1.97 7.24
C VAL A 162 -7.04 -2.46 6.64
N PRO A 163 -7.17 -2.57 5.30
CA PRO A 163 -8.40 -3.02 4.67
C PRO A 163 -8.84 -4.40 5.18
N LEU A 164 -10.15 -4.62 5.25
CA LEU A 164 -10.73 -5.92 5.52
C LEU A 164 -10.21 -6.95 4.51
N THR A 165 -9.88 -8.14 5.01
CA THR A 165 -9.28 -9.20 4.20
C THR A 165 -10.32 -10.19 3.69
N THR A 166 -10.02 -10.80 2.55
CA THR A 166 -10.59 -12.09 2.18
C THR A 166 -9.76 -13.18 2.84
N ASP A 167 -10.40 -14.02 3.65
CA ASP A 167 -9.79 -15.18 4.32
C ASP A 167 -8.67 -14.88 5.34
N GLY A 168 -8.63 -13.66 5.90
CA GLY A 168 -7.61 -13.29 6.89
C GLY A 168 -6.26 -12.91 6.28
N VAL A 169 -6.09 -12.95 4.95
CA VAL A 169 -4.83 -12.64 4.27
C VAL A 169 -4.88 -11.26 3.61
N HIS A 170 -3.93 -10.40 3.98
CA HIS A 170 -3.80 -9.05 3.49
C HIS A 170 -3.09 -9.03 2.12
N ARG A 171 -3.84 -8.76 1.06
CA ARG A 171 -3.34 -8.70 -0.34
C ARG A 171 -3.44 -7.33 -0.97
N LEU A 172 -4.41 -6.53 -0.54
CA LEU A 172 -4.85 -5.32 -1.21
C LEU A 172 -4.73 -4.12 -0.29
N GLN A 173 -4.31 -2.98 -0.84
CA GLN A 173 -4.40 -1.67 -0.20
C GLN A 173 -5.32 -0.74 -0.99
N ALA A 174 -6.03 0.15 -0.30
CA ALA A 174 -6.89 1.14 -0.95
C ALA A 174 -6.08 2.33 -1.50
N TYR A 175 -6.52 2.89 -2.64
CA TYR A 175 -5.98 4.17 -3.13
C TYR A 175 -6.58 5.36 -2.35
N SER A 176 -7.80 5.19 -1.85
CA SER A 176 -8.52 6.20 -1.08
C SER A 176 -9.35 5.57 0.03
N ALA A 177 -9.67 6.37 1.04
CA ALA A 177 -10.57 6.03 2.14
C ALA A 177 -11.71 7.05 2.19
N ILE A 178 -12.83 6.67 2.81
CA ILE A 178 -13.94 7.60 3.08
C ILE A 178 -13.82 8.05 4.53
N CYS A 179 -13.73 9.37 4.73
CA CYS A 179 -13.52 10.00 6.03
C CYS A 179 -14.46 11.21 6.13
N ASP A 180 -15.34 11.20 7.12
CA ASP A 180 -16.41 12.20 7.29
C ASP A 180 -17.22 12.47 6.01
N GLY A 181 -17.45 11.41 5.23
CA GLY A 181 -18.19 11.46 3.96
C GLY A 181 -17.38 11.98 2.76
N GLN A 182 -16.11 12.35 2.96
CA GLN A 182 -15.19 12.75 1.89
C GLN A 182 -14.28 11.59 1.48
N THR A 183 -13.96 11.52 0.19
CA THR A 183 -12.98 10.55 -0.33
C THR A 183 -11.58 11.16 -0.28
N VAL A 184 -10.67 10.52 0.44
CA VAL A 184 -9.35 11.04 0.79
C VAL A 184 -8.28 10.05 0.36
N ARG A 185 -7.12 10.49 -0.10
CA ARG A 185 -6.04 9.58 -0.52
C ARG A 185 -5.46 8.85 0.69
N THR A 186 -5.11 7.56 0.54
CA THR A 186 -4.34 6.85 1.57
C THR A 186 -2.91 7.38 1.64
N MET A 187 -2.23 7.19 2.78
CA MET A 187 -0.85 7.63 2.98
C MET A 187 0.06 7.16 1.84
N GLU A 188 0.00 5.88 1.50
CA GLU A 188 0.91 5.29 0.51
C GLU A 188 0.72 5.96 -0.85
N TYR A 189 -0.53 6.20 -1.22
CA TYR A 189 -0.87 6.78 -2.50
C TYR A 189 -0.52 8.27 -2.57
N ALA A 190 -0.82 9.04 -1.52
CA ALA A 190 -0.44 10.44 -1.43
C ALA A 190 1.08 10.60 -1.57
N VAL A 191 1.87 9.89 -0.75
CA VAL A 191 3.33 9.94 -0.79
C VAL A 191 3.84 9.49 -2.17
N ALA A 192 3.38 8.35 -2.68
CA ALA A 192 3.89 7.84 -3.95
C ALA A 192 3.55 8.74 -5.15
N SER A 193 2.34 9.31 -5.21
CA SER A 193 1.95 10.25 -6.26
C SER A 193 2.85 11.47 -6.30
N ASP A 194 3.20 11.98 -5.13
CA ASP A 194 4.04 13.16 -5.02
C ASP A 194 5.50 12.86 -5.36
N VAL A 195 6.08 11.77 -4.82
CA VAL A 195 7.47 11.36 -5.13
C VAL A 195 7.65 11.06 -6.62
N LEU A 196 6.64 10.46 -7.25
CA LEU A 196 6.71 10.09 -8.67
C LEU A 196 6.30 11.23 -9.61
N GLY A 197 5.79 12.35 -9.08
CA GLY A 197 5.22 13.44 -9.87
C GLY A 197 4.05 12.99 -10.76
N SER A 198 3.34 11.93 -10.34
CA SER A 198 2.28 11.30 -11.13
C SER A 198 0.98 11.24 -10.33
N ASN A 199 0.04 12.10 -10.73
CA ASN A 199 -1.37 11.99 -10.36
C ASN A 199 -2.06 10.96 -11.26
N ASP A 200 -1.53 9.73 -11.31
CA ASP A 200 -2.16 8.61 -12.01
C ASP A 200 -3.43 8.23 -11.22
N GLY A 201 -4.46 9.08 -11.31
CA GLY A 201 -5.71 9.00 -10.55
C GLY A 201 -6.15 7.55 -10.47
N GLY A 202 -6.02 6.98 -9.26
CA GLY A 202 -6.15 5.55 -9.02
C GLY A 202 -7.28 4.96 -9.86
N LEU A 203 -6.92 4.17 -10.87
CA LEU A 203 -7.87 3.64 -11.86
C LEU A 203 -8.78 2.53 -11.28
N GLY A 204 -8.87 2.43 -9.94
CA GLY A 204 -9.67 1.48 -9.18
C GLY A 204 -9.72 1.85 -7.69
N ALA A 205 -10.56 1.16 -6.92
CA ALA A 205 -10.69 1.41 -5.47
C ALA A 205 -9.48 0.92 -4.66
N GLN A 206 -8.81 -0.13 -5.14
CA GLN A 206 -7.73 -0.83 -4.44
C GLN A 206 -6.65 -1.31 -5.41
N PHE A 207 -5.47 -1.63 -4.88
CA PHE A 207 -4.37 -2.26 -5.59
C PHE A 207 -3.79 -3.44 -4.82
N GLY A 208 -3.34 -4.45 -5.56
CA GLY A 208 -2.59 -5.56 -5.01
C GLY A 208 -1.17 -5.14 -4.63
N ILE A 209 -0.79 -5.45 -3.40
CA ILE A 209 0.53 -5.15 -2.85
C ILE A 209 1.53 -6.15 -3.42
N ARG A 210 2.67 -5.67 -3.89
CA ARG A 210 3.72 -6.55 -4.40
C ARG A 210 4.79 -6.76 -3.33
N TYR A 211 4.45 -7.55 -2.29
CA TYR A 211 5.34 -7.83 -1.17
C TYR A 211 6.77 -8.20 -1.58
N ARG A 212 7.75 -7.58 -0.94
CA ARG A 212 9.18 -7.85 -1.18
C ARG A 212 9.58 -9.24 -0.64
N GLY A 213 9.00 -9.63 0.48
CA GLY A 213 9.22 -10.92 1.15
C GLY A 213 8.30 -11.06 2.36
N GLY A 214 8.67 -11.93 3.31
CA GLY A 214 7.97 -12.07 4.60
C GLY A 214 8.23 -10.90 5.56
N ALA A 215 7.98 -11.11 6.84
CA ALA A 215 8.38 -10.16 7.90
C ALA A 215 9.89 -9.87 7.81
N GLY A 216 10.29 -8.64 8.10
CA GLY A 216 11.67 -8.16 8.02
C GLY A 216 12.23 -7.99 6.61
N SER A 217 11.40 -8.10 5.56
CA SER A 217 11.89 -8.02 4.18
C SER A 217 12.29 -6.62 3.72
N LEU A 218 11.74 -5.57 4.35
CA LEU A 218 12.16 -4.19 4.16
C LEU A 218 13.29 -3.84 5.14
N PRO A 219 14.26 -3.01 4.74
CA PRO A 219 15.25 -2.47 5.68
C PRO A 219 14.54 -1.71 6.79
N PHE A 220 14.87 -2.02 8.04
CA PHE A 220 14.30 -1.36 9.21
C PHE A 220 15.36 -1.04 10.25
N LEU A 221 15.06 -0.06 11.10
CA LEU A 221 15.92 0.34 12.20
C LEU A 221 15.08 0.80 13.40
N GLY A 222 15.55 0.56 14.62
CA GLY A 222 14.92 1.11 15.81
C GLY A 222 15.19 2.61 15.95
N PHE A 223 14.25 3.37 16.49
CA PHE A 223 14.35 4.82 16.62
C PHE A 223 15.66 5.28 17.30
N GLN A 224 15.99 4.71 18.45
CA GLN A 224 17.18 5.07 19.23
C GLN A 224 18.47 4.76 18.45
N THR A 225 18.47 3.68 17.66
CA THR A 225 19.61 3.31 16.81
C THR A 225 19.76 4.30 15.66
N ALA A 226 18.66 4.81 15.12
CA ALA A 226 18.65 5.84 14.08
C ALA A 226 19.14 7.17 14.66
N ALA A 227 18.63 7.56 15.83
CA ALA A 227 19.06 8.76 16.54
C ALA A 227 20.55 8.74 16.89
N ALA A 228 21.11 7.56 17.19
CA ALA A 228 22.52 7.37 17.54
C ALA A 228 23.52 7.49 16.37
N GLY A 229 23.08 7.72 15.13
CA GLY A 229 23.98 7.89 13.98
C GLY A 229 23.97 6.75 12.97
N SER A 230 23.06 5.79 13.09
CA SER A 230 23.09 4.56 12.27
C SER A 230 22.30 4.67 10.95
N LEU A 231 21.83 5.86 10.58
CA LEU A 231 21.28 6.10 9.24
C LEU A 231 22.41 6.23 8.23
N ILE A 232 22.80 5.08 7.67
CA ILE A 232 23.90 4.98 6.70
C ILE A 232 23.46 5.59 5.36
N PRO A 233 24.14 6.64 4.83
CA PRO A 233 23.78 7.32 3.59
C PRO A 233 23.59 6.38 2.40
N GLU A 234 24.44 5.36 2.26
CA GLU A 234 24.39 4.37 1.19
C GLU A 234 23.11 3.51 1.24
N LEU A 235 22.51 3.36 2.42
CA LEU A 235 21.28 2.59 2.61
C LEU A 235 20.01 3.43 2.51
N VAL A 236 20.09 4.75 2.75
CA VAL A 236 18.91 5.65 2.84
C VAL A 236 18.83 6.69 1.72
N GLY A 237 19.92 6.91 0.99
CA GLY A 237 20.00 7.88 -0.10
C GLY A 237 19.00 7.62 -1.21
N GLY A 238 18.23 8.64 -1.58
CA GLY A 238 17.18 8.59 -2.60
C GLY A 238 15.93 7.80 -2.20
N LYS A 239 15.83 7.32 -0.96
CA LYS A 239 14.70 6.49 -0.48
C LYS A 239 13.73 7.29 0.38
N VAL A 240 12.57 6.70 0.63
CA VAL A 240 11.60 7.20 1.60
C VAL A 240 11.85 6.57 2.97
N LEU A 241 12.02 7.42 3.99
CA LEU A 241 12.15 7.01 5.39
C LEU A 241 10.78 7.03 6.04
N LEU A 242 10.19 5.85 6.30
CA LEU A 242 8.87 5.72 6.92
C LEU A 242 9.04 5.47 8.43
N ILE A 243 8.72 6.48 9.23
CA ILE A 243 8.79 6.42 10.70
C ILE A 243 7.39 6.15 11.23
N GLY A 244 7.21 5.11 12.02
CA GLY A 244 5.91 4.77 12.58
C GLY A 244 6.00 3.88 13.80
N ARG A 245 4.88 3.72 14.49
CA ARG A 245 4.82 2.90 15.70
C ARG A 245 5.00 1.42 15.38
N TYR A 246 5.87 0.77 16.14
CA TYR A 246 5.90 -0.66 16.34
C TYR A 246 4.91 -0.96 17.47
N VAL A 247 3.85 -1.69 17.17
CA VAL A 247 2.87 -2.15 18.15
C VAL A 247 3.03 -3.67 18.26
N PRO A 248 3.92 -4.17 19.13
CA PRO A 248 4.04 -5.60 19.38
C PRO A 248 2.81 -6.07 20.16
N GLY A 249 1.96 -6.86 19.52
CA GLY A 249 0.99 -7.72 20.22
C GLY A 249 -0.42 -7.16 20.45
N GLU A 250 -0.72 -5.89 20.17
CA GLU A 250 -2.11 -5.39 20.28
C GLU A 250 -2.94 -5.56 19.00
N LEU A 251 -2.29 -5.63 17.83
CA LEU A 251 -2.89 -6.14 16.61
C LEU A 251 -2.29 -7.53 16.35
N PRO A 252 -3.10 -8.59 16.11
CA PRO A 252 -2.55 -9.82 15.59
C PRO A 252 -1.82 -9.44 14.30
N GLY A 253 -0.52 -9.72 14.22
CA GLY A 253 0.25 -9.34 13.05
C GLY A 253 -0.44 -9.82 11.76
N LEU A 254 -0.18 -9.13 10.67
CA LEU A 254 -0.91 -9.32 9.43
C LEU A 254 -0.41 -10.58 8.73
N HIS A 255 -1.33 -11.50 8.45
CA HIS A 255 -1.06 -12.58 7.51
C HIS A 255 -0.98 -12.00 6.11
N THR A 256 0.10 -12.30 5.40
CA THR A 256 0.30 -11.92 4.01
C THR A 256 0.53 -13.18 3.19
N PRO A 257 0.45 -13.11 1.84
CA PRO A 257 0.84 -14.23 0.97
C PRO A 257 2.27 -14.73 1.18
N THR A 258 3.11 -13.91 1.82
CA THR A 258 4.51 -14.21 2.11
C THR A 258 4.74 -14.68 3.55
N THR A 259 3.70 -14.73 4.40
CA THR A 259 3.79 -15.29 5.75
C THR A 259 4.22 -16.75 5.69
N ARG A 260 5.30 -17.07 6.39
CA ARG A 260 5.82 -18.44 6.57
C ARG A 260 6.13 -18.66 8.05
N ASN A 261 6.01 -19.90 8.51
CA ASN A 261 6.37 -20.30 9.88
C ASN A 261 5.67 -19.50 11.00
N GLY A 262 4.52 -18.87 10.71
CA GLY A 262 3.80 -18.04 11.68
C GLY A 262 4.42 -16.66 11.92
N GLU A 263 5.42 -16.24 11.13
CA GLU A 263 5.98 -14.89 11.19
C GLU A 263 5.00 -13.91 10.52
N LEU A 264 4.34 -13.12 11.36
CA LEU A 264 3.36 -12.14 10.95
C LEU A 264 4.04 -10.80 10.64
N MET A 265 3.50 -10.09 9.65
CA MET A 265 3.99 -8.78 9.26
C MET A 265 3.38 -7.71 10.16
N THR A 266 4.16 -6.71 10.58
CA THR A 266 3.60 -5.56 11.29
C THR A 266 2.77 -4.68 10.37
N ALA A 267 1.88 -3.86 10.94
CA ALA A 267 1.16 -2.86 10.16
C ALA A 267 2.14 -1.91 9.44
N LEU A 268 3.20 -1.44 10.11
CA LEU A 268 4.19 -0.57 9.47
C LEU A 268 4.89 -1.23 8.26
N GLU A 269 5.21 -2.52 8.35
CA GLU A 269 5.78 -3.27 7.21
C GLU A 269 4.79 -3.47 6.08
N TYR A 270 3.52 -3.71 6.40
CA TYR A 270 2.46 -3.82 5.39
C TYR A 270 2.32 -2.50 4.62
N HIS A 271 2.21 -1.39 5.33
CA HIS A 271 2.12 -0.05 4.73
C HIS A 271 3.42 0.32 3.99
N GLY A 272 4.58 -0.06 4.53
CA GLY A 272 5.88 0.07 3.84
C GLY A 272 5.96 -0.73 2.54
N ASN A 273 5.41 -1.96 2.52
CA ASN A 273 5.37 -2.79 1.30
C ASN A 273 4.37 -2.23 0.28
N ALA A 274 3.24 -1.69 0.73
CA ALA A 274 2.26 -1.02 -0.12
C ALA A 274 2.86 0.26 -0.76
N LEU A 275 3.52 1.11 0.03
CA LEU A 275 4.25 2.27 -0.49
C LEU A 275 5.38 1.85 -1.45
N ASN A 276 6.20 0.87 -1.07
CA ASN A 276 7.25 0.35 -1.94
C ASN A 276 6.68 -0.21 -3.27
N THR A 277 5.47 -0.79 -3.25
CA THR A 277 4.79 -1.26 -4.45
C THR A 277 4.46 -0.10 -5.40
N LEU A 278 3.94 1.00 -4.85
CA LEU A 278 3.58 2.19 -5.63
C LEU A 278 4.83 2.92 -6.15
N LEU A 279 5.85 3.12 -5.31
CA LEU A 279 7.12 3.78 -5.70
C LEU A 279 7.84 3.03 -6.82
N ASN A 280 7.72 1.71 -6.89
CA ASN A 280 8.27 0.91 -7.99
C ASN A 280 7.31 0.75 -9.19
N ARG A 281 6.15 1.42 -9.21
CA ARG A 281 5.11 1.31 -10.25
C ARG A 281 4.65 -0.14 -10.50
N HIS A 282 4.56 -0.91 -9.42
CA HIS A 282 4.30 -2.35 -9.46
C HIS A 282 2.96 -2.73 -8.82
N ALA A 283 2.03 -1.78 -8.71
CA ALA A 283 0.66 -2.04 -8.27
C ALA A 283 0.01 -3.12 -9.13
N ILE A 284 -0.35 -4.24 -8.52
CA ILE A 284 -1.06 -5.32 -9.20
C ILE A 284 -2.52 -4.92 -9.30
N ARG A 285 -3.10 -5.03 -10.50
CA ARG A 285 -4.50 -4.69 -10.75
C ARG A 285 -5.25 -5.97 -11.09
N TRP A 286 -6.36 -6.19 -10.42
CA TRP A 286 -7.32 -7.22 -10.84
C TRP A 286 -8.18 -6.64 -11.97
N SER A 287 -8.51 -7.44 -12.98
CA SER A 287 -9.46 -7.00 -13.99
C SER A 287 -10.85 -6.89 -13.35
N PRO A 288 -11.63 -5.85 -13.66
CA PRO A 288 -13.01 -5.74 -13.22
C PRO A 288 -13.89 -6.85 -13.81
#